data_AF-A0A378IY10-F1
#
_entry.id   AF-A0A378IY10-F1
#
_cell.length_a   1.000
_cell.length_b   1.000
_cell.length_c   1.000
_cell.angle_alpha   90.00
_cell.angle_beta   90.00
_cell.angle_gamma   90.00
#
_symmetry.space_group_name_H-M   'P 1'
#
loop_
_entity.id
_entity.type
_entity.pdbx_description
1 polymer ?
#
loop_
_entity_poly.entity_id
_entity_poly.type
_entity_poly.pdbx_seq_one_letter_code
_entity_poly.pdbx_strand_id
1 'polypeptide(L)'
;MSRELTQQFRASLIKYLENPDNAVNQKELTAISVAIYKESLEKFGFEPDKYLTHMDTIIKSAVNGIKIHPHLVEILGSFKRQISFADEPEEYQAFHALNMALEMYLRNNLVNPEKVARDKLHLINASIQQLKAGSNPYFQELESAFVKLKAIVDQHFALPPAMQIKESANFERKIGLVCSLHKDAIESDAQIKSVFYSFLATISRVLVVIGVSLSDTFQRKSNFFQEVSSAPTKALSQSGFIASFVEVQDSDDDEQQQSSVNGLGSTNS
;
A
#
# COMPACT_ATOMS: atom_id res chain seq x y z
N MET A 1 24.93 -9.42 -1.94
CA MET A 1 24.62 -8.95 -0.58
C MET A 1 23.89 -7.61 -0.57
N SER A 2 24.44 -6.50 -1.08
CA SER A 2 23.75 -5.19 -1.03
C SER A 2 22.31 -5.17 -1.60
N ARG A 3 22.05 -5.87 -2.71
CA ARG A 3 20.69 -6.02 -3.28
C ARG A 3 19.74 -6.79 -2.36
N GLU A 4 20.25 -7.80 -1.66
CA GLU A 4 19.49 -8.62 -0.73
C GLU A 4 19.15 -7.84 0.53
N LEU A 5 20.12 -7.14 1.14
CA LEU A 5 19.86 -6.25 2.28
C LEU A 5 18.90 -5.12 1.92
N THR A 6 18.98 -4.57 0.70
CA THR A 6 18.02 -3.57 0.21
C THR A 6 16.59 -4.11 0.24
N GLN A 7 16.38 -5.34 -0.25
CA GLN A 7 15.06 -5.98 -0.27
C GLN A 7 14.57 -6.35 1.13
N GLN A 8 15.44 -6.93 1.96
CA GLN A 8 15.10 -7.33 3.32
C GLN A 8 14.77 -6.11 4.20
N PHE A 9 15.52 -5.02 4.07
CA PHE A 9 15.23 -3.77 4.79
C PHE A 9 13.90 -3.18 4.34
N ARG A 10 13.65 -3.13 3.02
CA ARG A 10 12.35 -2.65 2.51
C ARG A 10 11.19 -3.47 3.05
N ALA A 11 11.29 -4.80 3.01
CA ALA A 11 10.23 -5.68 3.49
C ALA A 11 9.99 -5.51 5.01
N SER A 12 11.05 -5.48 5.81
CA SER A 12 10.96 -5.31 7.26
C SER A 12 10.42 -3.93 7.63
N LEU A 13 10.82 -2.89 6.92
CA LEU A 13 10.28 -1.54 7.09
C LEU A 13 8.78 -1.50 6.78
N ILE A 14 8.33 -2.11 5.67
CA ILE A 14 6.91 -2.16 5.33
C ILE A 14 6.11 -2.90 6.40
N LYS A 15 6.56 -4.10 6.81
CA LYS A 15 5.90 -4.86 7.89
C LYS A 15 5.80 -4.06 9.19
N TYR A 16 6.89 -3.38 9.57
CA TYR A 16 6.89 -2.52 10.75
C TYR A 16 5.89 -1.37 10.60
N LEU A 17 5.85 -0.70 9.45
CA LEU A 17 4.89 0.38 9.23
C LEU A 17 3.44 -0.13 9.29
N GLU A 18 3.14 -1.31 8.76
CA GLU A 18 1.81 -1.92 8.83
C GLU A 18 1.35 -2.27 10.25
N ASN A 19 2.28 -2.68 11.12
CA ASN A 19 1.98 -2.99 12.51
C ASN A 19 3.18 -2.65 13.41
N PRO A 20 3.30 -1.38 13.84
CA PRO A 20 4.47 -0.89 14.57
C PRO A 20 4.53 -1.39 16.01
N ASP A 21 3.40 -1.79 16.60
CA ASP A 21 3.32 -2.31 17.97
C ASP A 21 3.73 -3.79 18.06
N ASN A 22 3.92 -4.45 16.92
CA ASN A 22 4.36 -5.84 16.88
C ASN A 22 5.86 -5.95 17.19
N ALA A 23 6.18 -6.57 18.32
CA ALA A 23 7.56 -6.77 18.76
C ALA A 23 8.42 -7.60 17.79
N VAL A 24 7.83 -8.53 17.02
CA VAL A 24 8.56 -9.30 16.00
C VAL A 24 8.98 -8.38 14.85
N ASN A 25 8.07 -7.53 14.37
CA ASN A 25 8.37 -6.56 13.31
C ASN A 25 9.45 -5.55 13.75
N GLN A 26 9.39 -5.08 15.00
CA GLN A 26 10.43 -4.22 15.58
C GLN A 26 11.80 -4.91 15.59
N LYS A 27 11.87 -6.18 16.04
CA LYS A 27 13.10 -6.96 16.06
C LYS A 27 13.65 -7.23 14.67
N GLU A 28 12.80 -7.63 13.72
CA GLU A 28 13.20 -7.84 12.32
C GLU A 28 13.80 -6.56 11.72
N LEU A 29 13.12 -5.42 11.88
CA LEU A 29 13.60 -4.13 11.38
C LEU A 29 14.91 -3.70 12.06
N THR A 30 15.05 -3.95 13.36
CA THR A 30 16.29 -3.65 14.09
C THR A 30 17.43 -4.51 13.56
N ALA A 31 17.25 -5.83 13.51
CA ALA A 31 18.28 -6.77 13.06
C ALA A 31 18.80 -6.46 11.65
N ILE A 32 17.90 -6.16 10.70
CA ILE A 32 18.32 -5.82 9.34
C ILE A 32 19.03 -4.47 9.26
N SER A 33 18.64 -3.51 10.12
CA SER A 33 19.31 -2.21 10.23
C SER A 33 20.74 -2.37 10.75
N VAL A 34 20.95 -3.25 11.75
CA VAL A 34 22.29 -3.62 12.24
C VAL A 34 23.10 -4.29 11.15
N ALA A 35 22.52 -5.23 10.39
CA ALA A 35 23.21 -5.93 9.31
C ALA A 35 23.74 -4.97 8.23
N ILE A 36 22.94 -3.95 7.85
CA ILE A 36 23.38 -2.90 6.91
C ILE A 36 24.58 -2.13 7.46
N TYR A 37 24.54 -1.75 8.75
CA TYR A 37 25.64 -1.04 9.38
C TYR A 37 26.91 -1.91 9.43
N LYS A 38 26.79 -3.16 9.90
CA LYS A 38 27.91 -4.12 9.98
C LYS A 38 28.52 -4.40 8.61
N GLU A 39 27.73 -4.71 7.57
CA GLU A 39 28.24 -4.91 6.20
C GLU A 39 29.00 -3.68 5.69
N SER A 40 28.48 -2.48 5.99
CA SER A 40 29.12 -1.23 5.56
C SER A 40 30.47 -1.01 6.24
N LEU A 41 30.57 -1.30 7.54
CA LEU A 41 31.85 -1.24 8.26
C LEU A 41 32.83 -2.31 7.79
N GLU A 42 32.37 -3.55 7.56
CA GLU A 42 33.24 -4.64 7.09
C GLU A 42 33.87 -4.34 5.73
N LYS A 43 33.11 -3.70 4.83
CA LYS A 43 33.59 -3.39 3.47
C LYS A 43 34.41 -2.12 3.37
N PHE A 44 34.09 -1.11 4.17
CA PHE A 44 34.62 0.25 4.01
C PHE A 44 35.39 0.78 5.22
N GLY A 45 35.50 -0.03 6.28
CA GLY A 45 36.18 0.34 7.51
C GLY A 45 35.41 1.37 8.34
N PHE A 46 36.10 1.97 9.31
CA PHE A 46 35.52 2.93 10.25
C PHE A 46 35.55 4.38 9.73
N GLU A 47 35.84 4.61 8.45
CA GLU A 47 35.81 5.93 7.85
C GLU A 47 34.36 6.37 7.56
N PRO A 48 33.81 7.39 8.28
CA PRO A 48 32.40 7.76 8.19
C PRO A 48 31.92 8.05 6.76
N ASP A 49 32.69 8.81 6.00
CA ASP A 49 32.32 9.20 4.64
C ASP A 49 32.14 7.99 3.71
N LYS A 50 32.91 6.92 3.92
CA LYS A 50 32.85 5.73 3.07
C LYS A 50 31.70 4.81 3.48
N TYR A 51 31.63 4.41 4.75
CA TYR A 51 30.60 3.45 5.17
C TYR A 51 29.20 4.09 5.14
N LEU A 52 29.04 5.38 5.49
CA LEU A 52 27.74 6.06 5.40
C LEU A 52 27.26 6.21 3.96
N THR A 53 28.17 6.46 3.00
CA THR A 53 27.81 6.50 1.57
C THR A 53 27.31 5.14 1.08
N HIS A 54 27.91 4.05 1.57
CA HIS A 54 27.43 2.71 1.22
C HIS A 54 26.04 2.43 1.81
N MET A 55 25.83 2.77 3.09
CA MET A 55 24.52 2.69 3.73
C MET A 55 23.47 3.50 2.96
N ASP A 56 23.81 4.73 2.55
CA ASP A 56 22.92 5.61 1.79
C ASP A 56 22.45 4.96 0.49
N THR A 57 23.35 4.30 -0.23
CA THR A 57 23.01 3.59 -1.47
C THR A 57 21.96 2.50 -1.24
N ILE A 58 22.10 1.73 -0.15
CA ILE A 58 21.15 0.67 0.23
C ILE A 58 19.82 1.29 0.68
N ILE A 59 19.87 2.23 1.62
CA ILE A 59 18.68 2.81 2.26
C ILE A 59 17.85 3.60 1.25
N LYS A 60 18.48 4.48 0.46
CA LYS A 60 17.81 5.25 -0.60
C LYS A 60 17.03 4.35 -1.55
N SER A 61 17.67 3.26 -1.98
CA SER A 61 17.06 2.29 -2.89
C SER A 61 15.91 1.55 -2.22
N ALA A 62 16.08 1.16 -0.95
CA ALA A 62 15.08 0.41 -0.20
C ALA A 62 13.81 1.23 0.08
N VAL A 63 13.95 2.53 0.38
CA VAL A 63 12.82 3.42 0.71
C VAL A 63 12.21 4.10 -0.51
N ASN A 64 12.80 3.95 -1.69
CA ASN A 64 12.30 4.59 -2.91
C ASN A 64 10.84 4.20 -3.19
N GLY A 65 10.02 5.19 -3.54
CA GLY A 65 8.60 5.01 -3.83
C GLY A 65 7.70 4.73 -2.62
N ILE A 66 8.23 4.62 -1.41
CA ILE A 66 7.43 4.53 -0.19
C ILE A 66 6.92 5.93 0.15
N LYS A 67 5.60 6.10 0.19
CA LYS A 67 4.97 7.29 0.77
C LYS A 67 4.43 6.96 2.14
N ILE A 68 4.67 7.81 3.12
CA ILE A 68 4.39 7.50 4.53
C ILE A 68 3.35 8.47 5.12
N HIS A 69 2.50 7.97 6.00
CA HIS A 69 1.55 8.79 6.74
C HIS A 69 2.31 9.64 7.80
N PRO A 70 1.94 10.92 8.04
CA PRO A 70 2.62 11.76 9.04
C PRO A 70 2.69 11.13 10.45
N HIS A 71 1.62 10.46 10.88
CA HIS A 71 1.62 9.76 12.17
C HIS A 71 2.68 8.65 12.27
N LEU A 72 2.94 7.93 11.17
CA LEU A 72 3.96 6.89 11.14
C LEU A 72 5.37 7.44 11.26
N VAL A 73 5.61 8.64 10.76
CA VAL A 73 6.89 9.33 10.95
C VAL A 73 7.14 9.61 12.43
N GLU A 74 6.11 9.96 13.19
CA GLU A 74 6.23 10.16 14.64
C GLU A 74 6.44 8.84 15.40
N ILE A 75 5.75 7.77 15.00
CA ILE A 75 5.93 6.43 15.59
C ILE A 75 7.35 5.91 15.29
N LEU A 76 7.78 5.93 14.03
CA LEU A 76 9.13 5.51 13.63
C LEU A 76 10.20 6.39 14.27
N GLY A 77 9.96 7.70 14.40
CA GLY A 77 10.84 8.62 15.11
C GLY A 77 10.95 8.34 16.61
N SER A 78 9.89 7.84 17.24
CA SER A 78 9.88 7.42 18.65
C SER A 78 10.62 6.10 18.84
N PHE A 79 10.36 5.11 17.96
CA PHE A 79 11.08 3.84 17.95
C PHE A 79 12.59 4.02 17.73
N LYS A 80 12.97 4.84 16.74
CA LYS A 80 14.38 5.23 16.50
C LYS A 80 15.04 5.80 17.75
N ARG A 81 14.32 6.67 18.49
CA ARG A 81 14.83 7.25 19.74
C ARG A 81 14.99 6.20 20.84
N GLN A 82 14.05 5.28 20.98
CA GLN A 82 14.16 4.18 21.94
C GLN A 82 15.41 3.33 21.66
N ILE A 83 15.63 2.97 20.40
CA ILE A 83 16.83 2.22 19.96
C ILE A 83 18.12 2.98 20.27
N SER A 84 18.14 4.31 20.13
CA SER A 84 19.35 5.09 20.44
C SER A 84 19.75 5.08 21.92
N PHE A 85 18.83 4.69 22.81
CA PHE A 85 19.06 4.52 24.24
C PHE A 85 19.17 3.05 24.67
N ALA A 86 19.24 2.12 23.72
CA ALA A 86 19.39 0.71 24.04
C ALA A 86 20.74 0.44 24.72
N ASP A 87 20.72 -0.38 25.77
CA ASP A 87 21.92 -0.76 26.52
C ASP A 87 22.81 -1.71 25.72
N GLU A 88 22.23 -2.46 24.78
CA GLU A 88 22.97 -3.39 23.92
C GLU A 88 23.69 -2.64 22.80
N PRO A 89 25.03 -2.80 22.67
CA PRO A 89 25.79 -2.08 21.66
C PRO A 89 25.36 -2.35 20.21
N GLU A 90 24.77 -3.51 19.96
CA GLU A 90 24.29 -3.89 18.64
C GLU A 90 22.98 -3.17 18.30
N GLU A 91 22.11 -2.93 19.27
CA GLU A 91 20.82 -2.29 19.02
C GLU A 91 21.00 -0.82 18.64
N TYR A 92 21.88 -0.06 19.32
CA TYR A 92 22.10 1.33 18.93
C TYR A 92 22.69 1.47 17.52
N GLN A 93 23.37 0.45 16.96
CA GLN A 93 23.88 0.50 15.57
C GLN A 93 22.76 0.60 14.54
N ALA A 94 21.59 0.00 14.83
CA ALA A 94 20.40 0.12 13.98
C ALA A 94 19.96 1.58 13.80
N PHE A 95 20.27 2.45 14.76
CA PHE A 95 19.96 3.88 14.69
C PHE A 95 20.44 4.51 13.39
N HIS A 96 21.63 4.18 12.89
CA HIS A 96 22.20 4.83 11.71
C HIS A 96 21.34 4.61 10.45
N ALA A 97 20.98 3.36 10.18
CA ALA A 97 20.13 3.00 9.05
C ALA A 97 18.71 3.58 9.19
N LEU A 98 18.12 3.47 10.38
CA LEU A 98 16.77 3.98 10.66
C LEU A 98 16.69 5.51 10.61
N ASN A 99 17.71 6.19 11.14
CA ASN A 99 17.81 7.64 11.09
C ASN A 99 17.93 8.15 9.66
N MET A 100 18.76 7.51 8.85
CA MET A 100 18.91 7.83 7.43
C MET A 100 17.59 7.61 6.68
N ALA A 101 16.93 6.46 6.86
CA ALA A 101 15.64 6.17 6.24
C ALA A 101 14.59 7.23 6.61
N LEU A 102 14.48 7.58 7.90
CA LEU A 102 13.49 8.54 8.37
C LEU A 102 13.80 9.98 7.94
N GLU A 103 14.97 10.49 8.33
CA GLU A 103 15.29 11.91 8.27
C GLU A 103 15.66 12.37 6.85
N MET A 104 16.35 11.52 6.07
CA MET A 104 16.79 11.90 4.71
C MET A 104 15.72 11.60 3.65
N TYR A 105 14.90 10.56 3.86
CA TYR A 105 14.00 10.07 2.81
C TYR A 105 12.51 10.14 3.16
N LEU A 106 12.08 9.46 4.22
CA LEU A 106 10.65 9.28 4.50
C LEU A 106 9.96 10.59 4.92
N ARG A 107 10.62 11.45 5.70
CA ARG A 107 10.08 12.78 6.06
C ARG A 107 9.80 13.67 4.86
N ASN A 108 10.50 13.47 3.75
CA ASN A 108 10.29 14.22 2.52
C ASN A 108 9.20 13.60 1.62
N ASN A 109 8.71 12.40 1.95
CA ASN A 109 7.75 11.62 1.15
C ASN A 109 6.41 11.42 1.90
N LEU A 110 5.93 12.46 2.57
CA LEU A 110 4.66 12.40 3.31
C LEU A 110 3.45 12.34 2.36
N VAL A 111 2.52 11.45 2.66
CA VAL A 111 1.16 11.49 2.09
C VAL A 111 0.37 12.60 2.80
N ASN A 112 -0.47 13.32 2.04
CA ASN A 112 -1.53 14.13 2.62
C ASN A 112 -2.85 13.33 2.54
N PRO A 113 -3.31 12.72 3.65
CA PRO A 113 -4.48 11.85 3.68
C PRO A 113 -5.76 12.53 3.20
N GLU A 114 -5.95 13.77 3.65
CA GLU A 114 -7.13 14.56 3.30
C GLU A 114 -7.17 14.85 1.81
N LYS A 115 -6.06 15.34 1.25
CA LYS A 115 -5.96 15.61 -0.18
C LYS A 115 -6.27 14.35 -0.99
N VAL A 116 -5.66 13.21 -0.64
CA VAL A 116 -5.88 11.95 -1.35
C VAL A 116 -7.35 11.51 -1.28
N ALA A 117 -7.98 11.60 -0.11
CA ALA A 117 -9.40 11.27 0.06
C ALA A 117 -10.30 12.20 -0.78
N ARG A 118 -10.02 13.51 -0.78
CA ARG A 118 -10.76 14.51 -1.55
C ARG A 118 -10.59 14.32 -3.06
N ASP A 119 -9.38 14.01 -3.53
CA ASP A 119 -9.11 13.72 -4.94
C ASP A 119 -9.91 12.50 -5.41
N LYS A 120 -10.03 11.46 -4.58
CA LYS A 120 -10.84 10.27 -4.88
C LYS A 120 -12.34 10.56 -4.89
N LEU A 121 -12.83 11.38 -3.95
CA LEU A 121 -14.22 11.85 -3.98
C LEU A 121 -14.53 12.66 -5.24
N HIS A 122 -13.58 13.50 -5.68
CA HIS A 122 -13.73 14.24 -6.93
C HIS A 122 -13.88 13.32 -8.14
N LEU A 123 -13.10 12.23 -8.22
CA LEU A 123 -13.23 11.22 -9.28
C LEU A 123 -14.58 10.49 -9.25
N ILE A 124 -15.10 10.21 -8.05
CA ILE A 124 -16.47 9.65 -7.89
C ILE A 124 -17.49 10.63 -8.47
N ASN A 125 -17.46 11.89 -8.04
CA ASN A 125 -18.40 12.90 -8.50
C ASN A 125 -18.34 13.09 -10.03
N ALA A 126 -17.13 13.21 -10.59
CA ALA A 126 -16.94 13.34 -12.04
C ALA A 126 -17.56 12.15 -12.80
N SER A 127 -17.37 10.92 -12.30
CA SER A 127 -17.93 9.72 -12.93
C SER A 127 -19.47 9.69 -12.84
N ILE A 128 -20.04 10.11 -11.70
CA ILE A 128 -21.49 10.24 -11.55
C ILE A 128 -22.06 11.28 -12.51
N GLN A 129 -21.43 12.45 -12.64
CA GLN A 129 -21.91 13.51 -13.53
C GLN A 129 -21.83 13.11 -15.01
N GLN A 130 -20.90 12.25 -15.41
CA GLN A 130 -20.86 11.69 -16.77
C GLN A 130 -22.08 10.81 -17.07
N LEU A 131 -22.61 10.08 -16.08
CA LEU A 131 -23.81 9.25 -16.24
C LEU A 131 -25.11 10.06 -16.38
N LYS A 132 -25.10 11.34 -15.98
CA LYS A 132 -26.25 12.24 -16.11
C LYS A 132 -26.71 12.39 -17.56
N ALA A 133 -25.78 12.33 -18.51
CA ALA A 133 -26.07 12.42 -19.94
C ALA A 133 -26.76 11.14 -20.50
N GLY A 134 -26.66 10.01 -19.78
CA GLY A 134 -27.11 8.69 -20.25
C GLY A 134 -28.45 8.21 -19.69
N SER A 135 -29.17 9.02 -18.91
CA SER A 135 -30.43 8.61 -18.24
C SER A 135 -30.30 7.37 -17.36
N ASN A 136 -29.19 7.24 -16.61
CA ASN A 136 -28.98 6.10 -15.72
C ASN A 136 -30.03 6.11 -14.57
N PRO A 137 -30.77 5.00 -14.34
CA PRO A 137 -31.83 4.95 -13.32
C PRO A 137 -31.31 5.08 -11.88
N TYR A 138 -30.02 4.82 -11.64
CA TYR A 138 -29.37 4.92 -10.34
C TYR A 138 -28.71 6.28 -10.07
N PHE A 139 -28.83 7.26 -10.98
CA PHE A 139 -28.13 8.54 -10.84
C PHE A 139 -28.39 9.24 -9.50
N GLN A 140 -29.67 9.36 -9.09
CA GLN A 140 -30.03 10.00 -7.82
C GLN A 140 -29.48 9.24 -6.60
N GLU A 141 -29.45 7.91 -6.69
CA GLU A 141 -28.93 7.08 -5.62
C GLU A 141 -27.41 7.22 -5.48
N LEU A 142 -26.69 7.27 -6.61
CA LEU A 142 -25.26 7.54 -6.64
C LEU A 142 -24.91 8.94 -6.11
N GLU A 143 -25.68 9.97 -6.47
CA GLU A 143 -25.52 11.32 -5.89
C GLU A 143 -25.74 11.30 -4.38
N SER A 144 -26.75 10.59 -3.89
CA SER A 144 -27.01 10.41 -2.45
C SER A 144 -25.84 9.73 -1.74
N ALA A 145 -25.29 8.66 -2.31
CA ALA A 145 -24.11 7.97 -1.80
C ALA A 145 -22.90 8.93 -1.74
N PHE A 146 -22.64 9.66 -2.82
CA PHE A 146 -21.55 10.64 -2.87
C PHE A 146 -21.68 11.73 -1.79
N VAL A 147 -22.86 12.32 -1.62
CA VAL A 147 -23.09 13.36 -0.60
C VAL A 147 -22.81 12.82 0.81
N LYS A 148 -23.28 11.60 1.11
CA LYS A 148 -23.01 10.93 2.40
C LYS A 148 -21.52 10.66 2.61
N LEU A 149 -20.84 10.11 1.61
CA LEU A 149 -19.39 9.86 1.68
C LEU A 149 -18.61 11.16 1.90
N LYS A 150 -18.95 12.21 1.15
CA LYS A 150 -18.35 13.54 1.31
C LYS A 150 -18.54 14.08 2.73
N ALA A 151 -19.75 14.02 3.28
CA ALA A 151 -20.02 14.48 4.64
C ALA A 151 -19.21 13.72 5.69
N ILE A 152 -19.06 12.39 5.53
CA ILE A 152 -18.26 11.58 6.45
C ILE A 152 -16.77 11.94 6.35
N VAL A 153 -16.23 12.11 5.13
CA VAL A 153 -14.83 12.53 4.89
C VAL A 153 -14.58 13.92 5.49
N ASP A 154 -15.48 14.88 5.23
CA ASP A 154 -15.38 16.23 5.79
C ASP A 154 -15.40 16.21 7.33
N GLN A 155 -16.30 15.41 7.93
CA GLN A 155 -16.38 15.25 9.37
C GLN A 155 -15.08 14.68 9.95
N HIS A 156 -14.49 13.67 9.30
CA HIS A 156 -13.27 13.03 9.78
C HIS A 156 -12.09 14.02 9.76
N PHE A 157 -11.86 14.69 8.64
CA PHE A 157 -10.71 15.60 8.51
C PHE A 157 -10.89 16.95 9.23
N ALA A 158 -12.10 17.28 9.68
CA ALA A 158 -12.33 18.38 10.62
C ALA A 158 -11.85 18.07 12.06
N LEU A 159 -11.61 16.79 12.40
CA LEU A 159 -11.10 16.41 13.71
C LEU A 159 -9.61 16.76 13.85
N PRO A 160 -9.10 17.02 15.07
CA PRO A 160 -7.66 17.08 15.31
C PRO A 160 -6.95 15.76 14.94
N PRO A 161 -5.68 15.77 14.50
CA PRO A 161 -4.98 14.57 14.02
C PRO A 161 -5.02 13.36 14.97
N ALA A 162 -4.85 13.58 16.28
CA ALA A 162 -4.92 12.50 17.27
C ALA A 162 -6.32 11.84 17.34
N MET A 163 -7.37 12.64 17.15
CA MET A 163 -8.76 12.15 17.13
C MET A 163 -9.10 11.45 15.81
N GLN A 164 -8.50 11.89 14.68
CA GLN A 164 -8.61 11.19 13.40
C GLN A 164 -8.14 9.73 13.53
N ILE A 165 -6.98 9.51 14.16
CA ILE A 165 -6.43 8.17 14.37
C ILE A 165 -7.33 7.35 15.30
N LYS A 166 -7.74 7.93 16.43
CA LYS A 166 -8.61 7.26 17.41
C LYS A 166 -9.96 6.82 16.83
N GLU A 167 -10.54 7.64 15.96
CA GLU A 167 -11.85 7.39 15.33
C GLU A 167 -11.74 6.71 13.96
N SER A 168 -10.54 6.28 13.53
CA SER A 168 -10.28 5.69 12.20
C SER A 168 -11.19 4.50 11.88
N ALA A 169 -11.30 3.54 12.81
CA ALA A 169 -12.18 2.37 12.64
C ALA A 169 -13.66 2.76 12.49
N ASN A 170 -14.11 3.79 13.22
CA ASN A 170 -15.48 4.30 13.10
C ASN A 170 -15.69 5.01 11.75
N PHE A 171 -14.68 5.77 11.29
CA PHE A 171 -14.68 6.40 9.97
C PHE A 171 -14.79 5.35 8.85
N GLU A 172 -13.96 4.31 8.86
CA GLU A 172 -14.01 3.22 7.89
C GLU A 172 -15.35 2.49 7.89
N ARG A 173 -15.88 2.18 9.07
CA ARG A 173 -17.19 1.53 9.21
C ARG A 173 -18.31 2.38 8.61
N LYS A 174 -18.31 3.70 8.83
CA LYS A 174 -19.32 4.62 8.27
C LYS A 174 -19.24 4.67 6.74
N ILE A 175 -18.03 4.73 6.19
CA ILE A 175 -17.79 4.71 4.75
C ILE A 175 -18.27 3.38 4.14
N GLY A 176 -17.88 2.25 4.75
CA GLY A 176 -18.30 0.91 4.34
C GLY A 176 -19.82 0.76 4.34
N LEU A 177 -20.50 1.24 5.39
CA LEU A 177 -21.97 1.21 5.48
C LEU A 177 -22.64 1.96 4.33
N VAL A 178 -22.15 3.17 3.98
CA VAL A 178 -22.71 3.93 2.85
C VAL A 178 -22.54 3.17 1.54
N CYS A 179 -21.36 2.59 1.30
CA CYS A 179 -21.12 1.80 0.08
C CYS A 179 -21.94 0.51 0.03
N SER A 180 -22.16 -0.17 1.16
CA SER A 180 -23.02 -1.35 1.22
C SER A 180 -24.49 -1.02 0.98
N LEU A 181 -24.99 0.09 1.53
CA LEU A 181 -26.38 0.53 1.34
C LEU A 181 -26.69 0.91 -0.12
N HIS A 182 -25.69 1.37 -0.86
CA HIS A 182 -25.82 1.79 -2.25
C HIS A 182 -25.14 0.83 -3.23
N LYS A 183 -24.96 -0.44 -2.82
CA LYS A 183 -24.16 -1.43 -3.57
C LYS A 183 -24.68 -1.65 -4.98
N ASP A 184 -25.99 -1.85 -5.15
CA ASP A 184 -26.57 -2.16 -6.45
C ASP A 184 -26.38 -1.00 -7.44
N ALA A 185 -26.56 0.24 -6.97
CA ALA A 185 -26.26 1.45 -7.74
C ALA A 185 -24.76 1.54 -8.10
N ILE A 186 -23.87 1.28 -7.15
CA ILE A 186 -22.41 1.33 -7.36
C ILE A 186 -21.94 0.25 -8.35
N GLU A 187 -22.50 -0.95 -8.26
CA GLU A 187 -22.13 -2.08 -9.12
C GLU A 187 -22.83 -2.08 -10.48
N SER A 188 -23.81 -1.18 -10.68
CA SER A 188 -24.58 -1.06 -11.93
C SER A 188 -23.74 -0.65 -13.14
N ASP A 189 -22.59 0.00 -12.91
CA ASP A 189 -21.68 0.49 -13.95
C ASP A 189 -20.22 0.18 -13.58
N ALA A 190 -19.44 -0.30 -14.55
CA ALA A 190 -18.06 -0.73 -14.33
C ALA A 190 -17.12 0.43 -13.93
N GLN A 191 -17.32 1.62 -14.51
CA GLN A 191 -16.53 2.80 -14.16
C GLN A 191 -16.86 3.28 -12.76
N ILE A 192 -18.16 3.34 -12.40
CA ILE A 192 -18.62 3.68 -11.05
C ILE A 192 -18.06 2.71 -10.03
N LYS A 193 -18.23 1.40 -10.27
CA LYS A 193 -17.68 0.35 -9.40
C LYS A 193 -16.19 0.55 -9.18
N SER A 194 -15.42 0.77 -10.25
CA SER A 194 -13.97 0.97 -10.17
C SER A 194 -13.58 2.18 -9.32
N VAL A 195 -14.25 3.33 -9.47
CA VAL A 195 -13.91 4.55 -8.71
C VAL A 195 -14.31 4.45 -7.23
N PHE A 196 -15.46 3.85 -6.92
CA PHE A 196 -15.89 3.63 -5.52
C PHE A 196 -14.99 2.63 -4.80
N TYR A 197 -14.63 1.52 -5.47
CA TYR A 197 -13.76 0.50 -4.87
C TYR A 197 -12.33 1.03 -4.74
N SER A 198 -11.87 1.85 -5.69
CA SER A 198 -10.60 2.55 -5.54
C SER A 198 -10.62 3.52 -4.36
N PHE A 199 -11.72 4.23 -4.13
CA PHE A 199 -11.88 5.10 -2.96
C PHE A 199 -11.83 4.28 -1.66
N LEU A 200 -12.61 3.20 -1.55
CA LEU A 200 -12.61 2.31 -0.38
C LEU A 200 -11.21 1.77 -0.07
N ALA A 201 -10.54 1.18 -1.08
CA ALA A 201 -9.18 0.67 -0.92
C ALA A 201 -8.17 1.76 -0.52
N THR A 202 -8.38 3.01 -0.99
CA THR A 202 -7.53 4.14 -0.62
C THR A 202 -7.78 4.55 0.82
N ILE A 203 -9.03 4.71 1.24
CA ILE A 203 -9.41 5.10 2.60
C ILE A 203 -8.88 4.08 3.61
N SER A 204 -9.11 2.78 3.37
CA SER A 204 -8.58 1.68 4.20
C SER A 204 -7.04 1.55 4.21
N ARG A 205 -6.30 2.36 3.45
CA ARG A 205 -4.82 2.36 3.46
C ARG A 205 -4.22 3.68 3.91
N VAL A 206 -4.83 4.77 3.47
CA VAL A 206 -4.48 6.14 3.86
C VAL A 206 -4.75 6.35 5.35
N LEU A 207 -5.72 5.64 5.92
CA LEU A 207 -6.00 5.65 7.35
C LEU A 207 -5.29 4.56 8.14
N VAL A 208 -5.07 3.38 7.54
CA VAL A 208 -4.46 2.22 8.21
C VAL A 208 -2.93 2.29 8.23
N VAL A 209 -2.31 3.49 8.25
CA VAL A 209 -0.91 3.53 8.73
C VAL A 209 0.00 2.65 7.82
N ILE A 210 -0.12 2.69 6.48
CA ILE A 210 0.76 1.87 5.61
C ILE A 210 1.60 2.77 4.71
N GLY A 211 2.92 2.54 4.74
CA GLY A 211 3.87 3.06 3.76
C GLY A 211 3.64 2.41 2.39
N VAL A 212 2.68 2.93 1.61
CA VAL A 212 2.29 2.29 0.35
C VAL A 212 3.32 2.56 -0.74
N SER A 213 3.84 1.48 -1.34
CA SER A 213 4.25 1.47 -2.74
C SER A 213 2.99 1.45 -3.60
N LEU A 214 2.78 2.45 -4.46
CA LEU A 214 1.54 2.63 -5.27
C LEU A 214 1.12 1.37 -6.07
N SER A 215 2.02 0.42 -6.29
CA SER A 215 1.80 -0.84 -7.02
C SER A 215 0.76 -1.77 -6.37
N ASP A 216 0.72 -1.88 -5.04
CA ASP A 216 -0.13 -2.90 -4.37
C ASP A 216 -1.61 -2.52 -4.32
N THR A 217 -1.98 -1.35 -4.84
CA THR A 217 -3.36 -0.83 -4.85
C THR A 217 -4.26 -1.57 -5.83
N PHE A 218 -3.69 -2.35 -6.75
CA PHE A 218 -4.44 -3.09 -7.76
C PHE A 218 -5.01 -4.43 -7.25
N GLN A 219 -4.25 -5.20 -6.47
CA GLN A 219 -4.68 -6.55 -6.05
C GLN A 219 -5.83 -6.54 -5.01
N ARG A 220 -5.88 -5.57 -4.10
CA ARG A 220 -6.93 -5.51 -3.05
C ARG A 220 -8.27 -4.91 -3.48
N LYS A 221 -8.41 -4.41 -4.72
CA LYS A 221 -9.72 -4.01 -5.26
C LYS A 221 -10.74 -5.15 -5.21
N SER A 222 -10.27 -6.40 -5.22
CA SER A 222 -11.10 -7.60 -5.22
C SER A 222 -11.64 -8.00 -3.83
N ASN A 223 -10.89 -7.75 -2.74
CA ASN A 223 -11.15 -8.41 -1.45
C ASN A 223 -12.13 -7.65 -0.53
N PHE A 224 -12.40 -6.36 -0.77
CA PHE A 224 -13.21 -5.53 0.12
C PHE A 224 -14.67 -6.01 0.29
N PHE A 225 -15.21 -6.72 -0.71
CA PHE A 225 -16.58 -7.25 -0.65
C PHE A 225 -16.63 -8.74 -0.31
N GLN A 226 -15.49 -9.42 -0.20
CA GLN A 226 -15.44 -10.82 0.26
C GLN A 226 -15.61 -10.91 1.79
N GLU A 227 -15.11 -9.93 2.54
CA GLU A 227 -15.19 -9.92 4.02
C GLU A 227 -16.61 -9.67 4.58
N VAL A 228 -17.58 -9.28 3.74
CA VAL A 228 -18.98 -9.06 4.17
C VAL A 228 -19.88 -10.27 3.90
N SER A 229 -19.35 -11.37 3.37
CA SER A 229 -20.13 -12.61 3.17
C SER A 229 -20.27 -13.43 4.46
N SER A 230 -20.81 -12.82 5.53
CA SER A 230 -21.54 -13.60 6.54
C SER A 230 -22.95 -13.81 6.00
N ALA A 231 -23.11 -14.96 5.33
CA ALA A 231 -24.28 -15.50 4.64
C ALA A 231 -25.66 -14.91 5.00
N PRO A 232 -26.49 -14.59 3.99
CA PRO A 232 -27.92 -14.76 4.09
C PRO A 232 -28.29 -16.19 3.71
N THR A 233 -28.85 -16.90 4.69
CA THR A 233 -29.64 -18.13 4.52
C THR A 233 -30.69 -17.97 3.42
N LYS A 234 -30.70 -18.89 2.47
CA LYS A 234 -31.78 -19.21 1.51
C LYS A 234 -32.29 -18.05 0.64
N ALA A 235 -31.77 -17.96 -0.59
CA ALA A 235 -32.61 -17.78 -1.78
C ALA A 235 -31.84 -18.16 -3.05
N LEU A 236 -32.53 -18.84 -3.96
CA LEU A 236 -32.15 -19.15 -5.35
C LEU A 236 -31.22 -20.35 -5.56
N SER A 237 -31.75 -21.51 -5.20
CA SER A 237 -31.67 -22.71 -6.04
C SER A 237 -32.25 -22.43 -7.44
N GLN A 238 -31.44 -21.91 -8.37
CA GLN A 238 -31.69 -22.02 -9.80
C GLN A 238 -30.38 -22.29 -10.56
N SER A 239 -30.38 -23.45 -11.20
CA SER A 239 -29.45 -23.96 -12.19
C SER A 239 -29.11 -22.92 -13.26
N GLY A 240 -27.83 -22.83 -13.68
CA GLY A 240 -27.50 -22.32 -15.00
C GLY A 240 -26.28 -21.43 -15.19
N PHE A 241 -25.48 -21.10 -14.17
CA PHE A 241 -24.26 -20.32 -14.35
C PHE A 241 -23.01 -21.13 -14.02
N ILE A 242 -22.42 -21.75 -15.03
CA ILE A 242 -21.00 -22.13 -15.03
C ILE A 242 -20.26 -20.93 -15.62
N ALA A 243 -19.73 -20.06 -14.77
CA ALA A 243 -18.74 -19.09 -15.21
C ALA A 243 -17.37 -19.80 -15.23
N SER A 244 -16.77 -19.87 -16.41
CA SER A 244 -15.43 -20.41 -16.61
C SER A 244 -14.43 -19.59 -15.81
N PHE A 245 -13.80 -20.19 -14.79
CA PHE A 245 -12.57 -19.65 -14.23
C PHE A 245 -11.51 -19.75 -15.33
N VAL A 246 -11.21 -18.63 -15.99
CA VAL A 246 -9.99 -18.49 -16.77
C VAL A 246 -8.89 -18.17 -15.77
N GLU A 247 -8.18 -19.23 -15.37
CA GLU A 247 -6.93 -19.14 -14.64
C GLU A 247 -5.89 -18.56 -15.61
N VAL A 248 -5.51 -17.30 -15.41
CA VAL A 248 -4.42 -16.66 -16.16
C VAL A 248 -3.12 -17.25 -15.61
N GLN A 249 -2.52 -18.17 -16.36
CA GLN A 249 -1.13 -18.59 -16.16
C GLN A 249 -0.22 -17.45 -16.63
N ASP A 250 0.55 -16.89 -15.70
CA ASP A 250 1.65 -15.99 -16.01
C ASP A 250 2.81 -16.81 -16.62
N SER A 251 2.97 -16.71 -17.93
CA SER A 251 4.09 -17.26 -18.68
C SER A 251 5.24 -16.25 -18.71
N ASP A 252 6.18 -16.36 -17.78
CA ASP A 252 7.52 -15.77 -17.90
C ASP A 252 8.51 -16.92 -18.08
N ASP A 253 8.73 -17.34 -19.33
CA ASP A 253 9.88 -18.14 -19.74
C ASP A 253 10.31 -17.66 -21.12
N ASP A 254 11.14 -16.63 -21.14
CA ASP A 254 12.05 -16.34 -22.23
C ASP A 254 13.28 -15.63 -21.64
N GLU A 255 14.37 -16.37 -21.45
CA GLU A 255 15.57 -16.21 -22.28
C GLU A 255 16.76 -17.00 -21.72
N GLN A 256 17.40 -17.74 -22.65
CA GLN A 256 18.84 -18.03 -22.82
C GLN A 256 19.14 -19.53 -22.95
N GLN A 257 19.93 -20.01 -23.90
CA GLN A 257 20.46 -19.51 -25.17
C GLN A 257 21.21 -20.70 -25.80
N GLN A 258 21.32 -20.66 -27.13
CA GLN A 258 22.42 -21.19 -27.94
C GLN A 258 22.50 -22.68 -28.35
N SER A 259 22.79 -22.78 -29.66
CA SER A 259 23.57 -23.78 -30.38
C SER A 259 22.85 -25.04 -30.86
N SER A 260 22.48 -25.05 -32.16
CA SER A 260 22.95 -26.04 -33.16
C SER A 260 22.00 -26.12 -34.35
N VAL A 261 22.17 -25.28 -35.37
CA VAL A 261 21.71 -25.63 -36.74
C VAL A 261 22.77 -25.16 -37.73
N ASN A 262 23.68 -26.07 -38.08
CA ASN A 262 24.39 -26.07 -39.35
C ASN A 262 24.35 -27.52 -39.84
N GLY A 263 23.55 -27.78 -40.88
CA GLY A 263 23.54 -29.08 -41.53
C GLY A 263 22.29 -29.35 -42.35
N LEU A 264 22.46 -29.26 -43.68
CA LEU A 264 21.69 -29.91 -44.76
C LEU A 264 20.31 -29.28 -45.04
N GLY A 265 19.96 -28.80 -46.24
CA GLY A 265 20.59 -28.83 -47.56
C GLY A 265 19.48 -28.73 -48.63
N SER A 266 19.78 -28.05 -49.76
CA SER A 266 19.19 -28.24 -51.12
C SER A 266 17.66 -28.12 -51.27
N THR A 267 17.04 -27.32 -52.14
CA THR A 267 17.19 -26.92 -53.56
C THR A 267 16.04 -25.89 -53.79
N ASN A 268 15.98 -24.98 -54.76
CA ASN A 268 16.02 -25.16 -56.21
C ASN A 268 15.87 -23.77 -56.87
N SER A 269 16.44 -23.67 -58.08
CA SER A 269 16.21 -22.68 -59.16
C SER A 269 16.88 -21.31 -59.05
#